data_AF-A0A2T1DN53-F1
#
_entry.id   AF-A0A2T1DN53-F1
#
_cell.length_a   1.000
_cell.length_b   1.000
_cell.length_c   1.000
_cell.angle_alpha   90.00
_cell.angle_beta   90.00
_cell.angle_gamma   90.00
#
_symmetry.space_group_name_H-M   'P 1'
#
loop_
_entity.id
_entity.type
_entity.pdbx_description
1 polymer ?
#
loop_
_entity_poly.entity_id
_entity_poly.type
_entity_poly.pdbx_seq_one_letter_code
_entity_poly.pdbx_strand_id
1 'polypeptide(L)'
;MIRRISPNHDRLQSLNGTWRDINGMPSLVSIPGDDRIVANLGIADLSFLTRFGVKGAGAVAWLESQKLEVPDRANTWKPLPDGGIIARLGLTEFLIEDSLHSSFALRLAEACQSVPAKVYPVLRQDAAIVLCGKAIQDLLRQTCSVNFQALSLAEHPVILTLMVGVSVTIIPILPDRYRIWCDGTFGAYLWETLLTIAQELGGGVVGVDRLI
;
A
#
# COMPACT_ATOMS: atom_id res chain seq x y z
N MET A 1 -3.02 15.32 -20.21
CA MET A 1 -2.66 14.24 -19.27
C MET A 1 -3.97 13.65 -18.75
N ILE A 2 -4.15 12.33 -18.79
CA ILE A 2 -5.39 11.68 -18.31
C ILE A 2 -5.38 11.77 -16.77
N ARG A 3 -6.46 12.30 -16.18
CA ARG A 3 -6.63 12.38 -14.72
C ARG A 3 -6.69 10.96 -14.15
N ARG A 4 -5.89 10.67 -13.11
CA ARG A 4 -5.96 9.41 -12.38
C ARG A 4 -7.09 9.49 -11.36
N ILE A 5 -7.82 8.40 -11.17
CA ILE A 5 -8.90 8.31 -10.19
C ILE A 5 -8.62 7.08 -9.32
N SER A 6 -8.75 7.24 -8.00
CA SER A 6 -8.64 6.12 -7.06
C SER A 6 -9.76 5.11 -7.30
N PRO A 7 -9.51 3.79 -7.18
CA PRO A 7 -10.57 2.78 -7.12
C PRO A 7 -11.64 3.08 -6.05
N ASN A 8 -11.29 3.84 -5.01
CA ASN A 8 -12.18 4.21 -3.90
C ASN A 8 -12.80 5.59 -4.05
N HIS A 9 -12.57 6.31 -5.15
CA HIS A 9 -12.97 7.71 -5.31
C HIS A 9 -14.46 7.94 -5.07
N ASP A 10 -15.33 7.10 -5.65
CA ASP A 10 -16.78 7.28 -5.50
C ASP A 10 -17.27 7.15 -4.05
N ARG A 11 -16.52 6.41 -3.22
CA ARG A 11 -16.82 6.15 -1.81
C ARG A 11 -16.32 7.30 -0.94
N LEU A 12 -15.27 7.97 -1.39
CA LEU A 12 -14.64 9.05 -0.67
C LEU A 12 -15.22 10.42 -1.04
N GLN A 13 -15.59 10.66 -2.30
CA GLN A 13 -15.91 12.00 -2.83
C GLN A 13 -17.05 12.73 -2.09
N SER A 14 -17.95 12.00 -1.43
CA SER A 14 -19.06 12.57 -0.65
C SER A 14 -18.65 12.99 0.76
N LEU A 15 -17.46 12.60 1.22
CA LEU A 15 -16.95 12.96 2.54
C LEU A 15 -16.59 14.44 2.60
N ASN A 16 -17.05 15.09 3.67
CA ASN A 16 -16.72 16.47 3.96
C ASN A 16 -15.29 16.56 4.52
N GLY A 17 -14.31 16.73 3.65
CA GLY A 17 -12.89 16.81 4.01
C GLY A 17 -12.09 17.71 3.07
N THR A 18 -10.81 17.86 3.38
CA THR A 18 -9.87 18.58 2.51
C THR A 18 -9.33 17.62 1.46
N TRP A 19 -9.30 18.08 0.20
CA TRP A 19 -8.81 17.30 -0.93
C TRP A 19 -7.62 18.00 -1.58
N ARG A 20 -6.64 17.22 -2.05
CA ARG A 20 -5.52 17.72 -2.86
C ARG A 20 -5.34 16.84 -4.08
N ASP A 21 -4.85 17.41 -5.18
CA ASP A 21 -4.36 16.62 -6.31
C ASP A 21 -2.93 16.17 -5.99
N ILE A 22 -2.72 14.86 -5.89
CA ILE A 22 -1.42 14.24 -5.61
C ILE A 22 -1.14 13.25 -6.73
N ASN A 23 -0.02 13.42 -7.43
CA ASN A 23 0.36 12.59 -8.58
C ASN A 23 -0.77 12.44 -9.63
N GLY A 24 -1.51 13.52 -9.89
CA GLY A 24 -2.62 13.55 -10.85
C GLY A 24 -3.90 12.87 -10.36
N MET A 25 -4.02 12.60 -9.05
CA MET A 25 -5.15 11.93 -8.42
C MET A 25 -5.76 12.79 -7.28
N PRO A 26 -7.07 13.09 -7.31
CA PRO A 26 -7.76 13.72 -6.19
C PRO A 26 -7.76 12.81 -4.98
N SER A 27 -7.15 13.28 -3.89
CA SER A 27 -6.88 12.48 -2.69
C SER A 27 -7.34 13.21 -1.44
N LEU A 28 -7.98 12.47 -0.53
CA LEU A 28 -8.49 12.98 0.74
C LEU A 28 -7.34 13.14 1.73
N VAL A 29 -7.00 14.38 2.09
CA VAL A 29 -5.84 14.68 2.95
C VAL A 29 -6.21 14.85 4.41
N SER A 30 -7.41 15.33 4.72
CA SER A 30 -7.89 15.44 6.10
C SER A 30 -9.42 15.43 6.16
N ILE A 31 -9.97 15.01 7.30
CA ILE A 31 -11.39 15.15 7.62
C ILE A 31 -11.57 15.71 9.03
N PRO A 32 -12.69 16.39 9.34
CA PRO A 32 -12.96 16.86 10.69
C PRO A 32 -12.96 15.72 11.72
N GLY A 33 -12.13 15.85 12.76
CA GLY A 33 -12.12 14.92 13.90
C GLY A 33 -11.38 13.60 13.66
N ASP A 34 -10.49 13.51 12.66
CA ASP A 34 -9.73 12.29 12.37
C ASP A 34 -8.80 11.84 13.51
N ASP A 35 -8.31 12.74 14.37
CA ASP A 35 -7.40 12.39 15.48
C ASP A 35 -7.93 11.24 16.36
N ARG A 36 -9.22 11.27 16.72
CA ARG A 36 -9.83 10.21 17.53
C ARG A 36 -9.98 8.91 16.75
N ILE A 37 -10.24 9.01 15.45
CA ILE A 37 -10.40 7.86 14.56
C ILE A 37 -9.06 7.15 14.36
N VAL A 38 -8.00 7.91 14.04
CA VAL A 38 -6.62 7.41 13.90
C VAL A 38 -6.16 6.67 15.16
N ALA A 39 -6.43 7.21 16.34
CA ALA A 39 -6.05 6.58 17.60
C ALA A 39 -6.79 5.24 17.85
N ASN A 40 -7.99 5.07 17.30
CA ASN A 40 -8.79 3.86 17.48
C ASN A 40 -8.62 2.86 16.32
N LEU A 41 -9.14 3.21 15.15
CA LEU A 41 -9.07 2.42 13.92
C LEU A 41 -9.35 3.32 12.70
N GLY A 42 -8.29 3.79 12.06
CA GLY A 42 -8.36 4.61 10.85
C GLY A 42 -8.10 3.80 9.60
N ILE A 43 -8.86 4.07 8.53
CA ILE A 43 -8.62 3.58 7.17
C ILE A 43 -8.40 4.76 6.23
N ALA A 44 -7.31 4.76 5.46
CA ALA A 44 -7.04 5.79 4.45
C ALA A 44 -6.61 5.18 3.12
N ASP A 45 -6.94 5.90 2.05
CA ASP A 45 -6.59 5.52 0.69
C ASP A 45 -5.22 6.08 0.30
N LEU A 46 -4.32 5.19 -0.12
CA LEU A 46 -2.97 5.52 -0.59
C LEU A 46 -2.81 5.27 -2.11
N SER A 47 -3.91 5.06 -2.83
CA SER A 47 -3.87 4.71 -4.25
C SER A 47 -3.17 5.73 -5.14
N PHE A 48 -3.03 6.99 -4.68
CA PHE A 48 -2.30 8.06 -5.37
C PHE A 48 -0.79 7.86 -5.42
N LEU A 49 -0.21 7.11 -4.47
CA LEU A 49 1.23 6.82 -4.46
C LEU A 49 1.64 6.07 -5.73
N THR A 50 2.80 6.43 -6.27
CA THR A 50 3.34 5.81 -7.48
C THR A 50 3.94 4.46 -7.14
N ARG A 51 3.67 3.47 -8.00
CA ARG A 51 4.12 2.09 -7.82
C ARG A 51 4.82 1.60 -9.07
N PHE A 52 5.82 0.77 -8.88
CA PHE A 52 6.48 0.03 -9.94
C PHE A 52 6.60 -1.44 -9.53
N GLY A 53 6.36 -2.33 -10.48
CA GLY A 53 6.53 -3.77 -10.29
C GLY A 53 7.54 -4.31 -11.28
N VAL A 54 8.32 -5.30 -10.87
CA VAL A 54 9.25 -5.99 -11.77
C VAL A 54 9.41 -7.44 -11.37
N LYS A 55 9.52 -8.31 -12.37
CA LYS A 55 9.80 -9.72 -12.18
C LYS A 55 10.85 -10.26 -13.14
N GLY A 56 11.34 -11.46 -12.85
CA GLY A 56 12.24 -12.23 -13.70
C GLY A 56 13.64 -12.39 -13.12
N ALA A 57 14.39 -13.35 -13.65
CA ALA A 57 15.70 -13.73 -13.13
C ALA A 57 16.75 -12.61 -13.17
N GLY A 58 16.55 -11.58 -14.01
CA GLY A 58 17.41 -10.39 -14.06
C GLY A 58 17.00 -9.27 -13.11
N ALA A 59 15.86 -9.38 -12.41
CA ALA A 59 15.27 -8.26 -11.67
C ALA A 59 16.15 -7.74 -10.53
N VAL A 60 16.81 -8.62 -9.77
CA VAL A 60 17.72 -8.24 -8.67
C VAL A 60 18.89 -7.41 -9.22
N ALA A 61 19.65 -7.97 -10.16
CA ALA A 61 20.80 -7.30 -10.75
C ALA A 61 20.41 -5.95 -11.40
N TRP A 62 19.23 -5.88 -12.03
CA TRP A 62 18.75 -4.63 -12.57
C TRP A 62 18.39 -3.61 -11.47
N LEU A 63 17.64 -3.98 -10.43
CA LEU A 63 17.31 -3.07 -9.32
C LEU A 63 18.57 -2.55 -8.62
N GLU A 64 19.57 -3.40 -8.41
CA GLU A 64 20.88 -3.02 -7.87
C GLU A 64 21.62 -2.04 -8.80
N SER A 65 21.56 -2.24 -10.13
CA SER A 65 22.12 -1.27 -11.09
C SER A 65 21.42 0.09 -11.05
N GLN A 66 20.16 0.13 -10.59
CA GLN A 66 19.40 1.35 -10.33
C GLN A 66 19.67 1.95 -8.94
N LYS A 67 20.63 1.39 -8.19
CA LYS A 67 21.02 1.78 -6.83
C LYS A 67 19.93 1.56 -5.78
N LEU A 68 19.09 0.54 -5.95
CA LEU A 68 18.16 0.09 -4.91
C LEU A 68 18.76 -1.09 -4.15
N GLU A 69 18.66 -1.04 -2.82
CA GLU A 69 18.93 -2.19 -1.98
C GLU A 69 17.72 -3.12 -1.95
N VAL A 70 17.91 -4.35 -2.37
CA VAL A 70 16.84 -5.33 -2.51
C VAL A 70 16.75 -6.20 -1.24
N PRO A 71 15.55 -6.63 -0.80
CA PRO A 71 15.44 -7.61 0.28
C PRO A 71 16.06 -8.97 -0.10
N ASP A 72 16.90 -9.51 0.77
CA ASP A 72 17.68 -10.73 0.49
C ASP A 72 16.81 -12.00 0.49
N ARG A 73 15.71 -11.98 1.23
CA ARG A 73 14.77 -13.11 1.37
C ARG A 73 13.45 -12.80 0.66
N ALA A 74 12.83 -13.82 0.07
CA ALA A 74 11.46 -13.71 -0.40
C ALA A 74 10.51 -13.39 0.76
N ASN A 75 9.40 -12.74 0.45
CA ASN A 75 8.36 -12.33 1.41
C ASN A 75 8.90 -11.40 2.50
N THR A 76 9.80 -10.49 2.13
CA THR A 76 10.30 -9.44 3.02
C THR A 76 10.34 -8.09 2.30
N TRP A 77 10.31 -7.00 3.07
CA TRP A 77 10.42 -5.65 2.54
C TRP A 77 11.56 -4.88 3.22
N LYS A 78 11.99 -3.78 2.60
CA LYS A 78 12.94 -2.82 3.16
C LYS A 78 12.39 -1.41 2.94
N PRO A 79 12.59 -0.48 3.88
CA PRO A 79 12.34 0.93 3.62
C PRO A 79 13.32 1.43 2.56
N LEU A 80 12.85 2.32 1.70
CA LEU A 80 13.69 3.14 0.83
C LEU A 80 13.87 4.53 1.45
N PRO A 81 14.89 5.29 1.03
CA PRO A 81 15.02 6.70 1.39
C PRO A 81 13.73 7.48 1.18
N ASP A 82 13.55 8.52 1.99
CA ASP A 82 12.40 9.43 1.94
C ASP A 82 11.03 8.76 2.14
N GLY A 83 10.98 7.55 2.71
CA GLY A 83 9.74 6.87 3.12
C GLY A 83 9.12 5.95 2.06
N GLY A 84 9.79 5.75 0.92
CA GLY A 84 9.40 4.71 -0.03
C GLY A 84 9.60 3.30 0.54
N ILE A 85 9.15 2.28 -0.17
CA ILE A 85 9.40 0.87 0.19
C ILE A 85 9.73 0.01 -1.04
N ILE A 86 10.49 -1.04 -0.79
CA ILE A 86 10.68 -2.16 -1.72
C ILE A 86 10.33 -3.47 -1.03
N ALA A 87 9.41 -4.24 -1.61
CA ALA A 87 9.00 -5.54 -1.14
C ALA A 87 9.38 -6.62 -2.16
N ARG A 88 10.00 -7.70 -1.69
CA ARG A 88 10.29 -8.90 -2.47
C ARG A 88 9.15 -9.89 -2.25
N LEU A 89 8.30 -10.06 -3.26
CA LEU A 89 7.05 -10.84 -3.20
C LEU A 89 7.27 -12.34 -3.46
N GLY A 90 8.46 -12.71 -3.91
CA GLY A 90 8.80 -14.09 -4.23
C GLY A 90 10.28 -14.23 -4.58
N LEU A 91 10.64 -15.29 -5.29
CA LEU A 91 12.05 -15.50 -5.67
C LEU A 91 12.57 -14.39 -6.58
N THR A 92 11.75 -13.90 -7.50
CA THR A 92 12.15 -12.97 -8.56
C THR A 92 11.07 -11.94 -8.85
N GLU A 93 10.33 -11.46 -7.85
CA GLU A 93 9.25 -10.49 -8.02
C GLU A 93 9.30 -9.41 -6.95
N PHE A 94 9.12 -8.17 -7.37
CA PHE A 94 9.30 -6.98 -6.54
C PHE A 94 8.19 -5.95 -6.73
N LEU A 95 7.80 -5.34 -5.62
CA LEU A 95 6.92 -4.18 -5.51
C LEU A 95 7.74 -3.02 -4.98
N ILE A 96 7.69 -1.89 -5.68
CA ILE A 96 8.25 -0.62 -5.22
C ILE A 96 7.09 0.36 -5.12
N GLU A 97 6.96 1.03 -3.98
CA GLU A 97 6.01 2.12 -3.79
C GLU A 97 6.73 3.34 -3.24
N ASP A 98 6.46 4.49 -3.85
CA ASP A 98 6.97 5.77 -3.38
C ASP A 98 6.22 6.30 -2.16
N SER A 99 6.79 7.31 -1.53
CA SER A 99 6.11 8.23 -0.62
C SER A 99 5.76 9.55 -1.34
N LEU A 100 5.30 10.56 -0.59
CA LEU A 100 5.19 11.93 -1.10
C LEU A 100 6.54 12.60 -1.35
N HIS A 101 7.62 12.02 -0.84
CA HIS A 101 8.96 12.59 -0.85
C HIS A 101 9.95 11.76 -1.69
N SER A 102 9.50 10.66 -2.31
CA SER A 102 10.32 9.81 -3.16
C SER A 102 9.78 9.68 -4.59
N SER A 103 10.65 9.24 -5.51
CA SER A 103 10.34 9.12 -6.96
C SER A 103 10.98 7.89 -7.61
N PHE A 104 11.23 6.83 -6.84
CA PHE A 104 11.81 5.59 -7.31
C PHE A 104 10.94 4.93 -8.37
N ALA A 105 9.63 4.81 -8.16
CA ALA A 105 8.76 4.10 -9.09
C ALA A 105 8.73 4.78 -10.47
N LEU A 106 8.66 6.12 -10.50
CA LEU A 106 8.70 6.89 -11.74
C LEU A 106 10.04 6.70 -12.48
N ARG A 107 11.17 6.85 -11.76
CA ARG A 107 12.51 6.67 -12.32
C ARG A 107 12.72 5.26 -12.86
N LEU A 108 12.25 4.24 -12.15
CA LEU A 108 12.33 2.84 -12.58
C LEU A 108 11.46 2.58 -13.81
N ALA A 109 10.28 3.18 -13.90
CA ALA A 109 9.42 3.08 -15.07
C ALA A 109 10.09 3.68 -16.33
N GLU A 110 10.77 4.82 -16.18
CA GLU A 110 11.56 5.44 -17.25
C GLU A 110 12.76 4.57 -17.65
N ALA A 111 13.54 4.11 -16.67
CA ALA A 111 14.70 3.24 -16.92
C ALA A 111 14.33 1.89 -17.54
N CYS A 112 13.11 1.40 -17.29
CA CYS A 112 12.61 0.13 -17.82
C CYS A 112 12.05 0.26 -19.25
N GLN A 113 12.05 1.45 -19.88
CA GLN A 113 11.65 1.58 -21.28
C GLN A 113 12.58 0.81 -22.23
N SER A 114 13.86 0.70 -21.88
CA SER A 114 14.85 -0.18 -22.52
C SER A 114 15.05 -1.45 -21.68
N VAL A 115 14.06 -2.35 -21.73
CA VAL A 115 13.98 -3.52 -20.87
C VAL A 115 15.23 -4.41 -20.99
N PRO A 116 16.00 -4.62 -19.90
CA PRO A 116 17.11 -5.55 -19.90
C PRO A 116 16.66 -7.01 -20.04
N ALA A 117 17.57 -7.90 -20.43
CA ALA A 117 17.27 -9.32 -20.55
C ALA A 117 16.75 -9.91 -19.22
N LYS A 118 15.66 -10.69 -19.29
CA LYS A 118 15.02 -11.38 -18.15
C LYS A 118 14.51 -10.43 -17.03
N VAL A 119 14.25 -9.18 -17.38
CA VAL A 119 13.55 -8.20 -16.55
C VAL A 119 12.21 -7.94 -17.20
N TYR A 120 11.12 -8.03 -16.44
CA TYR A 120 9.77 -7.86 -16.96
C TYR A 120 9.02 -6.88 -16.06
N PRO A 121 8.67 -5.67 -16.54
CA PRO A 121 7.86 -4.76 -15.75
C PRO A 121 6.49 -5.38 -15.49
N VAL A 122 5.98 -5.17 -14.28
CA VAL A 122 4.64 -5.58 -13.86
C VAL A 122 3.84 -4.30 -13.68
N LEU A 123 2.72 -4.21 -14.40
CA LEU A 123 1.80 -3.08 -14.27
C LEU A 123 1.20 -3.07 -12.85
N ARG A 124 1.27 -1.92 -12.18
CA ARG A 124 0.75 -1.73 -10.82
C ARG A 124 -0.34 -0.67 -10.81
N GLN A 125 -1.57 -1.14 -10.90
CA GLN A 125 -2.80 -0.33 -10.82
C GLN A 125 -3.59 -0.67 -9.55
N ASP A 126 -2.85 -0.93 -8.49
CA ASP A 126 -3.38 -1.42 -7.23
C ASP A 126 -4.23 -0.37 -6.54
N ALA A 127 -5.31 -0.83 -5.90
CA ALA A 127 -5.86 -0.12 -4.77
C ALA A 127 -4.90 -0.29 -3.59
N ALA A 128 -4.61 0.81 -2.89
CA ALA A 128 -3.74 0.77 -1.73
C ALA A 128 -4.41 1.43 -0.54
N ILE A 129 -4.31 0.76 0.60
CA ILE A 129 -4.98 1.15 1.84
C ILE A 129 -3.94 1.13 2.95
N VAL A 130 -4.04 2.10 3.87
CA VAL A 130 -3.39 2.00 5.17
C VAL A 130 -4.47 1.85 6.24
N LEU A 131 -4.25 0.88 7.13
CA LEU A 131 -4.99 0.74 8.38
C LEU A 131 -4.09 1.19 9.52
N CYS A 132 -4.66 1.90 10.50
CA CYS A 132 -3.94 2.34 11.68
C CYS A 132 -4.80 2.29 12.95
N GLY A 133 -4.16 2.27 14.12
CA GLY A 133 -4.82 2.42 15.42
C GLY A 133 -4.88 1.14 16.25
N LYS A 134 -5.23 1.29 17.53
CA LYS A 134 -5.17 0.21 18.54
C LYS A 134 -6.09 -0.99 18.26
N ALA A 135 -7.21 -0.78 17.55
CA ALA A 135 -8.19 -1.84 17.27
C ALA A 135 -7.94 -2.58 15.95
N ILE A 136 -6.79 -2.35 15.30
CA ILE A 136 -6.45 -2.99 14.02
C ILE A 136 -6.45 -4.51 14.08
N GLN A 137 -6.03 -5.10 15.21
CA GLN A 137 -5.98 -6.54 15.37
C GLN A 137 -7.38 -7.17 15.41
N ASP A 138 -8.37 -6.45 15.97
CA ASP A 138 -9.77 -6.90 15.98
C ASP A 138 -10.38 -6.88 14.58
N LEU A 139 -10.01 -5.91 13.74
CA LEU A 139 -10.39 -5.90 12.33
C LEU A 139 -9.70 -7.04 11.57
N LEU A 140 -8.38 -7.18 11.69
CA LEU A 140 -7.61 -8.20 10.93
C LEU A 140 -8.09 -9.62 11.22
N ARG A 141 -8.46 -9.92 12.48
CA ARG A 141 -8.97 -11.23 12.90
C ARG A 141 -10.34 -11.57 12.29
N GLN A 142 -11.14 -10.56 11.94
CA GLN A 142 -12.43 -10.75 11.27
C GLN A 142 -12.30 -10.92 9.75
N THR A 143 -11.21 -10.41 9.16
CA THR A 143 -11.08 -10.28 7.71
C THR A 143 -10.06 -11.23 7.10
N CYS A 144 -9.12 -11.77 7.89
CA CYS A 144 -8.04 -12.61 7.41
C CYS A 144 -7.70 -13.74 8.40
N SER A 145 -7.32 -14.91 7.89
CA SER A 145 -6.92 -16.06 8.71
C SER A 145 -5.48 -15.99 9.24
N VAL A 146 -4.68 -15.04 8.77
CA VAL A 146 -3.28 -14.88 9.18
C VAL A 146 -3.23 -14.34 10.61
N ASN A 147 -2.45 -14.98 11.47
CA ASN A 147 -2.13 -14.46 12.79
C ASN A 147 -1.04 -13.38 12.71
N PHE A 148 -1.45 -12.14 12.48
CA PHE A 148 -0.52 -11.01 12.38
C PHE A 148 0.23 -10.69 13.69
N GLN A 149 -0.34 -11.04 14.84
CA GLN A 149 0.31 -10.82 16.15
C GLN A 149 1.52 -11.73 16.38
N ALA A 150 1.58 -12.87 15.70
CA ALA A 150 2.72 -13.79 15.78
C ALA A 150 3.90 -13.37 14.89
N LEU A 151 3.73 -12.33 14.06
CA LEU A 151 4.78 -11.89 13.14
C LEU A 151 5.79 -10.99 13.84
N SER A 152 7.07 -11.18 13.51
CA SER A 152 8.13 -10.29 13.96
C SER A 152 8.27 -9.11 13.00
N LEU A 153 7.99 -7.89 13.48
CA LEU A 153 8.20 -6.67 12.69
C LEU A 153 9.67 -6.48 12.27
N ALA A 154 10.61 -6.95 13.09
CA ALA A 154 12.04 -6.86 12.80
C ALA A 154 12.45 -7.65 11.55
N GLU A 155 11.66 -8.65 11.17
CA GLU A 155 11.89 -9.42 9.94
C GLU A 155 11.37 -8.73 8.67
N HIS A 156 10.67 -7.60 8.83
CA HIS A 156 10.00 -6.86 7.75
C HIS A 156 9.18 -7.78 6.83
N PRO A 157 8.20 -8.52 7.39
CA PRO A 157 7.51 -9.56 6.64
C PRO A 157 6.59 -8.96 5.57
N VAL A 158 6.48 -9.67 4.45
CA VAL A 158 5.45 -9.47 3.43
C VAL A 158 4.54 -10.67 3.43
N ILE A 159 3.24 -10.41 3.53
CA ILE A 159 2.23 -11.46 3.59
C ILE A 159 1.39 -11.36 2.33
N LEU A 160 1.38 -12.44 1.56
CA LEU A 160 0.48 -12.64 0.42
C LEU A 160 -0.63 -13.57 0.90
N THR A 161 -1.86 -13.05 0.99
CA THR A 161 -2.98 -13.77 1.62
C THR A 161 -4.31 -13.38 1.00
N LEU A 162 -5.39 -14.00 1.48
CA LEU A 162 -6.75 -13.59 1.22
C LEU A 162 -7.29 -12.77 2.40
N MET A 163 -7.94 -11.65 2.10
CA MET A 163 -8.68 -10.84 3.05
C MET A 163 -10.08 -10.61 2.50
N VAL A 164 -11.10 -11.06 3.22
CA VAL A 164 -12.51 -11.06 2.77
C VAL A 164 -12.69 -11.59 1.34
N GLY A 165 -11.94 -12.65 0.99
CA GLY A 165 -11.98 -13.27 -0.33
C GLY A 165 -11.17 -12.55 -1.42
N VAL A 166 -10.53 -11.41 -1.13
CA VAL A 166 -9.66 -10.68 -2.06
C VAL A 166 -8.20 -11.06 -1.82
N SER A 167 -7.47 -11.34 -2.90
CA SER A 167 -6.01 -11.48 -2.84
C SER A 167 -5.35 -10.16 -2.50
N VAL A 168 -4.66 -10.12 -1.36
CA VAL A 168 -3.97 -8.93 -0.87
C VAL A 168 -2.48 -9.21 -0.63
N THR A 169 -1.68 -8.19 -0.89
CA THR A 169 -0.35 -8.05 -0.29
C THR A 169 -0.50 -7.15 0.92
N ILE A 170 -0.02 -7.57 2.08
CA ILE A 170 -0.06 -6.76 3.30
C ILE A 170 1.31 -6.78 3.99
N ILE A 171 1.74 -5.61 4.47
CA ILE A 171 2.92 -5.48 5.32
C ILE A 171 2.57 -4.74 6.60
N PRO A 172 3.07 -5.18 7.77
CA PRO A 172 3.05 -4.37 8.96
C PRO A 172 4.20 -3.36 8.90
N ILE A 173 3.87 -2.08 9.10
CA ILE A 173 4.84 -0.97 9.18
C ILE A 173 5.21 -0.70 10.64
N LEU A 174 4.20 -0.71 11.50
CA LEU A 174 4.28 -0.55 12.96
C LEU A 174 3.30 -1.54 13.62
N PRO A 175 3.38 -1.77 14.95
CA PRO A 175 2.43 -2.66 15.63
C PRO A 175 0.95 -2.30 15.41
N ASP A 176 0.68 -1.03 15.17
CA ASP A 176 -0.64 -0.45 14.97
C ASP A 176 -0.83 0.09 13.54
N ARG A 177 -0.01 -0.30 12.56
CA ARG A 177 -0.07 0.24 11.19
C ARG A 177 0.28 -0.78 10.13
N TYR A 178 -0.62 -0.96 9.17
CA TYR A 178 -0.48 -1.94 8.09
C TYR A 178 -0.77 -1.27 6.74
N ARG A 179 0.05 -1.58 5.73
CA ARG A 179 -0.24 -1.23 4.33
C ARG A 179 -0.75 -2.45 3.60
N ILE A 180 -1.80 -2.26 2.81
CA ILE A 180 -2.53 -3.29 2.11
C ILE A 180 -2.63 -2.87 0.64
N TRP A 181 -2.34 -3.81 -0.25
CA TRP A 181 -2.53 -3.65 -1.69
C TRP A 181 -3.39 -4.78 -2.23
N CYS A 182 -4.25 -4.46 -3.18
CA CYS A 182 -4.94 -5.44 -4.01
C CYS A 182 -5.05 -4.92 -5.44
N ASP A 183 -5.44 -5.79 -6.36
CA ASP A 183 -5.82 -5.36 -7.71
C ASP A 183 -6.91 -4.27 -7.64
N GLY A 184 -6.77 -3.23 -8.46
CA GLY A 184 -7.65 -2.07 -8.43
C GLY A 184 -9.12 -2.39 -8.66
N THR A 185 -9.43 -3.48 -9.38
CA THR A 185 -10.82 -3.90 -9.64
C THR A 185 -11.54 -4.37 -8.38
N PHE A 186 -10.81 -4.86 -7.37
CA PHE A 186 -11.36 -5.24 -6.06
C PHE A 186 -11.33 -4.13 -5.03
N GLY A 187 -10.72 -2.98 -5.35
CA GLY A 187 -10.47 -1.88 -4.41
C GLY A 187 -11.73 -1.41 -3.68
N ALA A 188 -12.78 -1.11 -4.43
CA ALA A 188 -14.05 -0.65 -3.88
C ALA A 188 -14.69 -1.66 -2.91
N TYR A 189 -14.71 -2.94 -3.28
CA TYR A 189 -15.27 -4.00 -2.44
C TYR A 189 -14.45 -4.21 -1.15
N LEU A 190 -13.11 -4.28 -1.29
CA LEU A 190 -12.23 -4.42 -0.14
C LEU A 190 -12.39 -3.22 0.80
N TRP A 191 -12.36 -2.00 0.26
CA TRP A 191 -12.53 -0.76 1.02
C TRP A 191 -13.84 -0.74 1.80
N GLU A 192 -14.98 -0.96 1.14
CA GLU A 192 -16.30 -0.91 1.78
C GLU A 192 -16.43 -1.96 2.89
N THR A 193 -15.92 -3.16 2.65
CA THR A 193 -15.96 -4.24 3.64
C THR A 193 -15.11 -3.91 4.86
N LEU A 194 -13.86 -3.45 4.65
CA LEU A 194 -12.97 -3.05 5.74
C LEU A 194 -13.49 -1.84 6.50
N LEU A 195 -14.05 -0.86 5.79
CA LEU A 195 -14.62 0.34 6.40
C LEU A 195 -15.85 0.01 7.26
N THR A 196 -16.73 -0.88 6.80
CA THR A 196 -17.91 -1.31 7.57
C THR A 196 -17.48 -1.92 8.90
N ILE A 197 -16.53 -2.85 8.88
CA ILE A 197 -15.97 -3.47 10.09
C ILE A 197 -15.26 -2.43 10.96
N ALA A 198 -14.50 -1.51 10.35
CA ALA A 198 -13.85 -0.45 11.09
C ALA A 198 -14.86 0.44 11.84
N GLN A 199 -15.99 0.79 11.21
CA GLN A 199 -17.06 1.57 11.82
C GLN A 199 -17.74 0.82 12.97
N GLU A 200 -18.00 -0.49 12.83
CA GLU A 200 -18.53 -1.34 13.91
C GLU A 200 -17.59 -1.37 15.13
N LEU A 201 -16.28 -1.27 14.91
CA LEU A 201 -15.25 -1.19 15.94
C LEU A 201 -15.00 0.26 16.44
N GLY A 202 -15.83 1.23 16.04
CA GLY A 202 -15.73 2.63 16.45
C GLY A 202 -14.63 3.43 15.72
N GLY A 203 -14.17 2.93 14.58
CA GLY A 203 -13.24 3.56 13.65
C GLY A 203 -13.91 4.26 12.48
N GLY A 204 -13.16 4.50 11.41
CA GLY A 204 -13.66 5.16 10.21
C GLY A 204 -12.59 5.62 9.24
N VAL A 205 -13.03 6.29 8.18
CA VAL A 205 -12.14 6.92 7.19
C VAL A 205 -11.31 8.00 7.87
N VAL A 206 -10.06 8.16 7.45
CA VAL A 206 -9.19 9.28 7.85
C VAL A 206 -8.48 9.84 6.63
N GLY A 207 -8.03 11.09 6.72
CA GLY A 207 -7.17 11.68 5.70
C GLY A 207 -5.73 11.23 5.84
N VAL A 208 -4.96 11.38 4.76
CA VAL A 208 -3.57 10.92 4.73
C VAL A 208 -2.57 11.81 5.46
N ASP A 209 -2.86 13.09 5.73
CA ASP A 209 -1.89 14.01 6.39
C ASP A 209 -1.44 13.52 7.79
N ARG A 210 -2.17 12.58 8.40
CA ARG A 210 -1.81 11.97 9.69
C ARG A 210 -1.00 10.68 9.57
N LEU A 211 -0.81 10.17 8.35
CA LEU A 211 -0.35 8.79 8.12
C LEU A 211 0.90 8.64 7.27
N ILE A 212 1.26 9.69 6.52
CA ILE A 212 2.41 9.75 5.61
C ILE A 212 3.24 11.01 5.88
#